data_AF-A0A932HTE7-F1
#
_entry.id   AF-A0A932HTE7-F1
#
_cell.length_a   1.000
_cell.length_b   1.000
_cell.length_c   1.000
_cell.angle_alpha   90.00
_cell.angle_beta   90.00
_cell.angle_gamma   90.00
#
_symmetry.space_group_name_H-M   'P 1'
#
loop_
_entity.id
_entity.type
_entity.pdbx_description
1 polymer ?
#
loop_
_entity_poly.entity_id
_entity_poly.type
_entity_poly.pdbx_seq_one_letter_code
_entity_poly.pdbx_strand_id
1 'polypeptide(L)' 'MMRLWEKKPDDDDEENPLAEALIDLRLRYLSGGDAQYLKEGSIRRENGRVVYDIKRSKTDLLSLQISVSVTF' A
#
# COMPACT_ATOMS: atom_id res chain seq x y z
N MET A 1 -3.17 14.13 6.82
CA MET A 1 -4.37 14.09 7.67
C MET A 1 -5.45 14.84 6.92
N MET A 2 -6.45 14.13 6.38
CA MET A 2 -7.57 14.73 5.65
C MET A 2 -8.80 14.58 6.54
N ARG A 3 -9.39 15.70 7.00
CA ARG A 3 -10.54 15.70 7.91
C ARG A 3 -11.80 15.52 7.07
N LEU A 4 -12.39 14.34 7.10
CA LEU A 4 -13.63 13.99 6.40
C LEU A 4 -14.76 13.97 7.43
N TRP A 5 -15.42 15.12 7.53
CA TRP A 5 -16.72 15.34 8.20
C TRP A 5 -16.72 15.52 9.73
N GLU A 6 -17.55 16.47 10.17
CA GLU A 6 -17.79 16.85 11.57
C GLU A 6 -19.32 16.89 11.76
N LYS A 7 -19.87 15.97 12.56
CA LYS A 7 -21.29 16.03 12.95
C LYS A 7 -21.41 17.12 14.01
N LYS A 8 -22.16 18.19 13.73
CA LYS A 8 -22.56 19.12 14.78
C LYS A 8 -23.56 18.43 15.70
N PRO A 9 -23.43 18.60 17.03
CA PRO A 9 -24.40 18.04 17.98
C PRO A 9 -25.77 18.66 17.72
N ASP A 10 -26.81 17.82 17.64
CA ASP A 10 -28.21 18.26 17.74
C ASP A 10 -28.51 18.49 19.22
N ASP A 11 -29.16 19.61 19.54
CA ASP A 11 -29.34 20.16 20.90
C ASP A 11 -30.32 19.37 21.81
N ASP A 12 -30.70 18.13 21.46
CA ASP A 12 -31.75 17.35 22.15
C ASP A 12 -31.30 15.97 22.70
N ASP A 13 -29.99 15.75 22.92
CA ASP A 13 -29.50 14.51 23.55
C ASP A 13 -28.96 14.78 24.97
N GLU A 14 -29.76 14.42 25.98
CA GLU A 14 -29.39 14.34 27.40
C GLU A 14 -28.09 13.52 27.60
N GLU A 15 -27.19 14.07 28.42
CA GLU A 15 -26.00 13.46 29.07
C GLU A 15 -25.44 12.19 28.41
N ASN A 16 -24.83 12.33 27.23
CA ASN A 16 -23.82 11.37 26.77
C ASN A 16 -22.49 12.11 26.57
N PRO A 17 -21.39 11.68 27.22
CA PRO A 17 -20.08 12.27 26.97
C PRO A 17 -19.80 12.15 25.47
N LEU A 18 -19.59 13.28 24.81
CA LEU A 18 -19.45 13.39 23.36
C LEU A 18 -18.33 12.46 22.87
N ALA A 19 -18.69 11.27 22.39
CA ALA A 19 -17.75 10.34 21.78
C ALA A 19 -17.41 10.85 20.37
N GLU A 20 -16.18 11.31 20.18
CA GLU A 20 -15.69 11.70 18.86
C GLU A 20 -15.14 10.47 18.13
N ALA A 21 -15.63 10.22 16.91
CA ALA A 21 -15.12 9.17 16.04
C ALA A 21 -14.53 9.78 14.75
N LEU A 22 -13.28 9.44 14.46
CA LEU A 22 -12.54 9.88 13.27
C LEU A 22 -12.32 8.69 12.33
N ILE A 23 -12.56 8.89 11.04
CA ILE A 23 -12.32 7.88 10.00
C ILE A 23 -11.22 8.40 9.06
N ASP A 24 -10.15 7.61 8.84
CA ASP A 24 -9.07 7.87 7.88
C ASP A 24 -9.14 6.84 6.74
N LEU A 25 -9.10 7.33 5.50
CA LEU A 25 -9.02 6.51 4.30
C LEU A 25 -7.74 6.87 3.55
N ARG A 26 -6.91 5.88 3.22
CA ARG A 26 -5.62 6.08 2.57
C ARG A 26 -5.40 5.10 1.43
N LEU A 27 -5.08 5.65 0.26
CA LEU A 27 -4.66 4.91 -0.92
C LEU A 27 -3.18 5.19 -1.19
N ARG A 28 -2.39 4.15 -1.46
CA ARG A 28 -0.98 4.28 -1.82
C ARG A 28 -0.64 3.35 -2.98
N TYR A 29 0.06 3.90 -3.97
CA TYR A 29 0.68 3.15 -5.06
C TYR A 29 2.19 3.33 -4.99
N LEU A 30 2.92 2.23 -5.10
CA LEU A 30 4.37 2.15 -5.14
C LEU A 30 4.76 1.50 -6.45
N SER A 31 5.38 2.28 -7.33
CA SER A 31 6.00 1.75 -8.54
C SER A 31 7.19 0.89 -8.14
N GLY A 32 7.15 -0.37 -8.55
CA GLY A 32 8.20 -1.34 -8.36
C GLY A 32 9.40 -1.10 -9.26
N GLY A 33 10.54 -1.64 -8.83
CA GLY A 33 11.71 -1.78 -9.69
C GLY A 33 11.67 -3.05 -10.53
N ASP A 34 12.41 -3.05 -11.63
CA ASP A 34 12.71 -4.25 -12.40
C ASP A 34 13.86 -5.01 -11.75
N ALA A 35 13.63 -6.28 -11.43
CA ALA A 35 14.64 -7.20 -10.94
C ALA A 35 15.05 -8.18 -12.04
N GLN A 36 16.36 -8.34 -12.22
CA GLN A 36 16.96 -9.28 -13.17
C GLN A 36 17.71 -10.36 -12.40
N TYR A 37 17.38 -11.61 -12.66
CA TYR A 37 17.96 -12.77 -11.99
C TYR A 37 18.61 -13.71 -12.99
N LEU A 38 19.77 -14.24 -12.61
CA LEU A 38 20.39 -15.39 -13.26
C LEU A 38 20.13 -16.61 -12.40
N LYS A 39 19.58 -17.67 -12.98
CA LYS A 39 19.44 -18.96 -12.33
C LYS A 39 20.66 -19.83 -12.62
N GLU A 40 20.85 -20.89 -11.83
CA GLU A 40 21.82 -21.92 -12.17
C GLU A 40 21.51 -22.49 -13.58
N GLY A 41 22.52 -22.59 -14.43
CA GLY A 41 22.36 -22.96 -15.85
C GLY A 41 21.90 -21.82 -16.80
N SER A 42 21.68 -20.60 -16.28
CA SER A 42 21.36 -19.41 -17.10
C SER A 42 22.55 -18.84 -17.87
N ILE A 43 23.77 -19.31 -17.63
CA ILE A 43 24.97 -18.91 -18.38
C ILE A 43 25.45 -20.13 -19.16
N ARG A 44 25.39 -20.05 -20.48
CA ARG A 44 25.84 -21.14 -21.37
C ARG A 44 26.92 -20.63 -22.29
N ARG A 45 27.89 -21.49 -22.58
CA ARG A 45 28.92 -21.24 -23.59
C ARG A 45 28.61 -22.10 -24.79
N GLU A 46 28.15 -21.48 -25.87
CA GLU A 46 27.79 -22.15 -27.11
C GLU A 46 28.63 -21.56 -28.24
N ASN A 47 29.40 -22.42 -28.95
CA ASN A 47 30.24 -22.03 -30.09
C ASN A 47 31.19 -20.85 -29.80
N GLY A 48 31.81 -20.84 -28.61
CA GLY A 48 32.73 -19.77 -28.19
C GLY A 48 32.06 -18.46 -27.74
N ARG A 49 30.72 -18.40 -27.69
CA ARG A 49 29.95 -17.24 -27.22
C ARG A 49 29.29 -17.54 -25.88
N VAL A 50 29.21 -16.52 -25.02
CA VAL A 50 28.48 -16.61 -23.75
C VAL A 50 27.05 -16.13 -23.97
N VAL A 51 26.09 -16.98 -23.64
CA VAL A 51 24.65 -16.71 -23.73
C VAL A 51 24.10 -16.59 -22.31
N TYR A 52 23.36 -15.52 -22.05
CA TYR A 52 22.71 -15.25 -20.76
C TYR A 52 21.19 -15.38 -20.90
N ASP A 53 20.59 -16.21 -20.05
CA ASP A 53 19.15 -16.35 -19.91
C ASP A 53 18.69 -15.60 -18.65
N ILE A 54 18.30 -14.33 -18.84
CA ILE A 54 17.95 -13.40 -17.76
C ILE A 54 16.46 -13.47 -17.47
N LYS A 55 16.10 -13.84 -16.23
CA LYS A 55 14.72 -13.77 -15.75
C LYS A 55 14.42 -12.36 -15.22
N ARG A 56 13.39 -11.71 -15.76
CA ARG A 56 12.91 -10.40 -15.30
C ARG A 56 11.68 -10.53 -14.41
N SER A 57 11.58 -9.69 -13.39
CA SER A 57 10.41 -9.57 -12.52
C SER A 57 10.17 -8.10 -12.19
N LYS A 58 8.94 -7.63 -12.31
CA LYS A 58 8.51 -6.30 -11.88
C LYS A 58 7.50 -6.44 -10.74
N THR A 59 7.69 -5.70 -9.65
CA THR A 59 6.84 -5.83 -8.45
C THR A 59 6.28 -4.48 -8.02
N ASP A 60 5.11 -4.12 -8.53
CA ASP A 60 4.37 -2.93 -8.09
C ASP A 60 3.48 -3.26 -6.87
N LEU A 61 3.25 -2.28 -5.99
CA LEU A 61 2.40 -2.44 -4.80
C LEU A 61 1.28 -1.40 -4.77
N LEU A 62 0.03 -1.86 -4.62
CA LEU A 62 -1.14 -1.02 -4.36
C LEU A 62 -1.68 -1.38 -2.97
N SER A 63 -1.88 -0.39 -2.10
CA SER A 63 -2.43 -0.59 -0.76
C SER A 63 -3.57 0.37 -0.45
N LEU A 64 -4.66 -0.16 0.11
CA LEU A 64 -5.79 0.58 0.68
C LEU A 64 -5.79 0.39 2.21
N GLN A 65 -5.93 1.47 2.95
CA GLN A 65 -6.01 1.46 4.41
C GLN A 65 -7.24 2.25 4.85
N ILE A 66 -8.00 1.66 5.76
CA ILE A 66 -9.15 2.27 6.45
C ILE A 66 -8.82 2.25 7.94
N SER A 67 -9.02 3.35 8.65
CA SER A 67 -8.74 3.44 10.09
C SER A 67 -9.84 4.22 10.79
N VAL A 68 -10.15 3.82 12.03
CA VAL A 68 -11.14 4.47 12.89
C VAL A 68 -10.48 4.79 14.22
N SER A 69 -10.70 5.98 14.76
CA SER A 69 -10.20 6.40 16.08
C SER A 69 -11.36 6.96 16.89
N VAL A 70 -11.52 6.49 18.12
CA VAL A 70 -12.60 6.91 19.03
C VAL A 70 -11.97 7.52 20.28
N THR A 71 -12.43 8.69 20.69
CA THR A 71 -11.98 9.40 21.90
C THR A 71 -13.13 9.51 22.88
N PHE A 72 -12.85 9.30 24.18
CA PHE A 72 -13.80 9.30 25.30
C PHE A 72 -13.28 10.17 26.44
#